data_AF-A0A926ZN90-F1
#
_entry.id   AF-A0A926ZN90-F1
#
_cell.length_a   1.000
_cell.length_b   1.000
_cell.length_c   1.000
_cell.angle_alpha   90.00
_cell.angle_beta   90.00
_cell.angle_gamma   90.00
#
_symmetry.space_group_name_H-M   'P 1'
#
loop_
_entity.id
_entity.type
_entity.pdbx_description
1 polymer ?
#
loop_
_entity_poly.entity_id
_entity_poly.type
_entity_poly.pdbx_seq_one_letter_code
_entity_poly.pdbx_strand_id
1 'polypeptide(L)'
;MTSTTTYTYDADGKLISQSIDNNSDGTIDSVINYGYNLISESSYGNGDVIPYYVTTYTYDAKGNQISSSDDNKSDNIPDSVKSYTYDAKGNQTSFSYDYNGDAIPDSVKSYTYDAKGNQTSSSDDNNGDGIPDSVTTYTYDAKGNLTSSSNDYNGNGIAESVTTYTYTYDAKGNLTSSSPDYNGDGVGDEITTYTYDVNGNLTSESKDYDSNGIINFFFTGEAGDPVADYVETYTYDAKGNRLSASLDYIGDGIAESVTTYTYNANGNLTSSSSDYNSEGETDGIYGLKSDGIAESVTTYIYGLTSASYDFNNDDVIDAVGIYSYDAKGKLTTQKIDNNQDGIIDEVTAYSYDANNKLTAQVVDKNNNGLADEITSYNYDADGKLTSADIDNNSDGIIDAVASYLYDANGQLLSTTTNDANVPNKTLYGSSCKDTLTGGTGNDQIFGKNGNDKLFGLAGNDKIVAGNGNDILNGGAGSDTLTGGCGNDEFVINNLSDSLLSSFDKITDLKIGEDKIDGLNAVSATNLLQLGSVASLNLSDVQQILSTTAFVAKGAATFTLGTGNNGRTFVALNDSSNGFFALTDAVVEISGYKGDLTDLAIV
;
A
#
# COMPACT_ATOMS: atom_id res chain seq x y z
N MET A 1 -2.49 19.80 12.92
CA MET A 1 -3.47 20.54 12.10
C MET A 1 -4.82 19.96 12.45
N THR A 2 -5.71 20.77 13.00
CA THR A 2 -7.06 20.29 13.35
C THR A 2 -7.90 20.34 12.09
N SER A 3 -8.67 19.30 11.80
CA SER A 3 -9.80 19.38 10.86
C SER A 3 -11.04 19.72 11.69
N THR A 4 -11.83 20.68 11.23
CA THR A 4 -13.10 21.05 11.86
C THR A 4 -14.25 20.52 11.02
N THR A 5 -14.92 19.48 11.51
CA THR A 5 -16.15 18.97 10.89
C THR A 5 -17.37 19.47 11.65
N THR A 6 -18.30 20.11 10.92
CA THR A 6 -19.57 20.61 11.45
C THR A 6 -20.71 19.73 10.97
N TYR A 7 -21.46 19.15 11.91
CA TYR A 7 -22.65 18.35 11.64
C TYR A 7 -23.92 19.16 11.86
N THR A 8 -24.81 19.17 10.89
CA THR A 8 -26.12 19.83 10.96
C THR A 8 -27.21 18.77 10.97
N TYR A 9 -28.11 18.85 11.95
CA TYR A 9 -29.24 17.96 12.12
C TYR A 9 -30.55 18.72 11.92
N ASP A 10 -31.58 18.04 11.42
CA ASP A 10 -32.94 18.59 11.38
C ASP A 10 -33.61 18.61 12.76
N ALA A 11 -34.85 19.12 12.81
CA ALA A 11 -35.63 19.23 14.04
C ALA A 11 -35.98 17.86 14.68
N ASP A 12 -35.88 16.77 13.92
CA ASP A 12 -36.15 15.41 14.37
C ASP A 12 -34.83 14.67 14.75
N GLY A 13 -33.68 15.34 14.67
CA GLY A 13 -32.37 14.81 15.03
C GLY A 13 -31.72 13.95 13.94
N LYS A 14 -32.22 14.00 12.70
CA LYS A 14 -31.60 13.32 11.55
C LYS A 14 -30.49 14.20 10.98
N LEU A 15 -29.34 13.60 10.68
CA LEU A 15 -28.23 14.30 10.02
C LEU A 15 -28.67 14.75 8.62
N ILE A 16 -28.50 16.04 8.32
CA ILE A 16 -28.85 16.65 7.03
C ILE A 16 -27.67 17.25 6.27
N SER A 17 -26.57 17.59 6.97
CA SER A 17 -25.35 18.07 6.34
C SER A 17 -24.13 17.83 7.21
N GLN A 18 -23.00 17.55 6.57
CA GLN A 18 -21.66 17.53 7.15
C GLN A 18 -20.81 18.53 6.36
N SER A 19 -20.17 19.48 7.03
CA SER A 19 -19.24 20.43 6.41
C SER A 19 -17.84 20.20 6.98
N ILE A 20 -16.85 20.07 6.12
CA ILE A 20 -15.48 19.71 6.50
C ILE A 20 -14.55 20.87 6.13
N ASP A 21 -13.84 21.39 7.12
CA ASP A 21 -12.73 22.32 6.98
C ASP A 21 -11.46 21.54 7.39
N ASN A 22 -10.72 21.03 6.41
CA ASN A 22 -9.59 20.13 6.62
C ASN A 22 -8.40 20.82 7.29
N ASN A 23 -8.28 22.14 7.18
CA ASN A 23 -7.14 22.91 7.69
C ASN A 23 -7.48 23.84 8.88
N SER A 24 -8.76 23.88 9.31
CA SER A 24 -9.31 24.77 10.34
C SER A 24 -9.03 26.26 10.09
N ASP A 25 -8.97 26.69 8.83
CA ASP A 25 -8.77 28.10 8.48
C ASP A 25 -10.08 28.91 8.49
N GLY A 26 -11.22 28.24 8.70
CA GLY A 26 -12.57 28.81 8.69
C GLY A 26 -13.27 28.72 7.33
N THR A 27 -12.63 28.13 6.32
CA THR A 27 -13.17 27.86 4.99
C THR A 27 -13.60 26.40 4.89
N ILE A 28 -14.78 26.14 4.35
CA ILE A 28 -15.27 24.78 4.15
C ILE A 28 -14.68 24.24 2.85
N ASP A 29 -13.98 23.11 2.91
CA ASP A 29 -13.41 22.42 1.75
C ASP A 29 -14.42 21.47 1.09
N SER A 30 -15.26 20.81 1.90
CA SER A 30 -16.31 19.93 1.38
C SER A 30 -17.58 19.95 2.19
N VAL A 31 -18.70 19.67 1.51
CA VAL A 31 -20.02 19.54 2.13
C VAL A 31 -20.69 18.27 1.63
N ILE A 32 -21.11 17.42 2.56
CA ILE A 32 -21.96 16.26 2.28
C ILE A 32 -23.37 16.59 2.77
N ASN A 33 -24.35 16.65 1.87
CA ASN A 33 -25.75 16.83 2.22
C ASN A 33 -26.50 15.50 2.18
N TYR A 34 -27.32 15.27 3.20
CA TYR A 34 -28.13 14.07 3.37
C TYR A 34 -29.61 14.39 3.19
N GLY A 35 -30.18 13.93 2.08
CA GLY A 35 -31.61 13.95 1.79
C GLY A 35 -32.29 12.61 2.04
N TYR A 36 -33.61 12.55 1.89
CA TYR A 36 -34.31 11.27 1.85
C TYR A 36 -33.93 10.52 0.58
N ASN A 37 -33.18 9.42 0.74
CA ASN A 37 -32.63 8.59 -0.35
C ASN A 37 -31.72 9.34 -1.34
N LEU A 38 -31.13 10.46 -0.91
CA LEU A 38 -30.23 11.28 -1.71
C LEU A 38 -29.03 11.64 -0.86
N ILE A 39 -27.83 11.48 -1.40
CA ILE A 39 -26.58 11.95 -0.77
C ILE A 39 -25.88 12.80 -1.83
N SER A 40 -25.56 14.04 -1.54
CA SER A 40 -24.75 14.86 -2.44
C SER A 40 -23.46 15.28 -1.75
N GLU A 41 -22.33 15.07 -2.39
CA GLU A 41 -21.02 15.51 -1.95
C GLU A 41 -20.55 16.65 -2.85
N SER A 42 -20.08 17.73 -2.25
CA SER A 42 -19.66 18.95 -2.95
C SER A 42 -18.28 19.37 -2.49
N SER A 43 -17.38 19.61 -3.44
CA SER A 43 -16.00 20.05 -3.19
C SER A 43 -15.83 21.52 -3.56
N TYR A 44 -15.19 22.29 -2.69
CA TYR A 44 -15.02 23.74 -2.80
C TYR A 44 -13.54 24.10 -2.96
N GLY A 45 -13.25 25.13 -3.76
CA GLY A 45 -11.94 25.76 -3.78
C GLY A 45 -11.77 26.69 -2.58
N ASN A 46 -10.53 26.94 -2.15
CA ASN A 46 -10.24 27.82 -1.00
C ASN A 46 -10.88 29.20 -1.16
N GLY A 47 -11.98 29.43 -0.42
CA GLY A 47 -12.71 30.69 -0.36
C GLY A 47 -13.91 30.79 -1.31
N ASP A 48 -14.22 29.72 -2.05
CA ASP A 48 -15.33 29.69 -3.00
C ASP A 48 -16.67 29.39 -2.30
N VAL A 49 -17.73 30.05 -2.78
CA VAL A 49 -19.11 29.86 -2.27
C VAL A 49 -19.92 28.89 -3.13
N ILE A 50 -19.35 28.50 -4.28
CA ILE A 50 -19.93 27.57 -5.24
C ILE A 50 -18.92 26.42 -5.35
N PRO A 51 -19.35 25.16 -5.24
CA PRO A 51 -18.44 24.03 -5.43
C PRO A 51 -17.87 24.03 -6.85
N TYR A 52 -16.72 23.39 -7.05
CA TYR A 52 -16.20 23.13 -8.40
C TYR A 52 -16.51 21.69 -8.86
N TYR A 53 -16.98 20.84 -7.96
CA TYR A 53 -17.34 19.45 -8.25
C TYR A 53 -18.45 19.02 -7.30
N VAL A 54 -19.51 18.41 -7.85
CA VAL A 54 -20.61 17.85 -7.07
C VAL A 54 -20.91 16.44 -7.56
N THR A 55 -20.84 15.46 -6.66
CA THR A 55 -21.36 14.11 -6.91
C THR A 55 -22.68 13.93 -6.19
N THR A 56 -23.69 13.40 -6.88
CA THR A 56 -25.00 13.10 -6.29
C THR A 56 -25.33 11.64 -6.43
N TYR A 57 -25.58 10.96 -5.32
CA TYR A 57 -26.02 9.57 -5.22
C TYR A 57 -27.50 9.51 -4.88
N THR A 58 -28.25 8.68 -5.59
CA THR A 58 -29.66 8.42 -5.29
C THR A 58 -29.85 6.96 -4.96
N TYR A 59 -30.72 6.67 -3.99
CA TYR A 59 -31.04 5.32 -3.53
C TYR A 59 -32.54 5.03 -3.65
N ASP A 60 -32.92 3.76 -3.69
CA ASP A 60 -34.31 3.34 -3.50
C ASP A 60 -34.67 3.22 -2.00
N ALA A 61 -35.93 2.90 -1.70
CA ALA A 61 -36.39 2.73 -0.33
C ALA A 61 -35.83 1.47 0.39
N LYS A 62 -35.16 0.57 -0.34
CA LYS A 62 -34.49 -0.62 0.21
C LYS A 62 -33.00 -0.38 0.47
N GLY A 63 -32.47 0.77 0.06
CA GLY A 63 -31.06 1.13 0.20
C GLY A 63 -30.18 0.74 -0.99
N ASN A 64 -30.77 0.31 -2.11
CA ASN A 64 -30.00 0.07 -3.34
C ASN A 64 -29.73 1.40 -4.05
N GLN A 65 -28.51 1.63 -4.52
CA GLN A 65 -28.17 2.82 -5.27
C GLN A 65 -28.81 2.78 -6.66
N ILE A 66 -29.62 3.77 -7.03
CA ILE A 66 -30.31 3.84 -8.33
C ILE A 66 -29.57 4.74 -9.34
N SER A 67 -28.78 5.71 -8.86
CA SER A 67 -27.93 6.53 -9.72
C SER A 67 -26.76 7.16 -8.96
N SER A 68 -25.71 7.53 -9.71
CA SER A 68 -24.73 8.53 -9.30
C SER A 68 -24.43 9.48 -10.45
N SER A 69 -24.35 10.78 -10.19
CA SER A 69 -24.06 11.78 -11.20
C SER A 69 -22.95 12.73 -10.75
N ASP A 70 -22.02 13.05 -11.64
CA ASP A 70 -20.91 13.97 -11.38
C ASP A 70 -21.11 15.27 -12.18
N ASP A 71 -21.05 16.41 -11.51
CA ASP A 71 -21.11 17.76 -12.08
C ASP A 71 -19.80 18.50 -11.74
N ASN A 72 -18.86 18.52 -12.69
CA ASN A 72 -17.54 19.16 -12.55
C ASN A 72 -17.57 20.67 -12.81
N LYS A 73 -18.75 21.25 -13.05
CA LYS A 73 -18.93 22.69 -13.29
C LYS A 73 -19.84 23.34 -12.25
N SER A 74 -20.51 22.53 -11.43
CA SER A 74 -21.49 22.92 -10.42
C SER A 74 -22.58 23.83 -10.98
N ASP A 75 -23.01 23.57 -12.22
CA ASP A 75 -24.10 24.29 -12.90
C ASP A 75 -25.46 23.55 -12.79
N ASN A 76 -25.50 22.45 -12.02
CA ASN A 76 -26.60 21.51 -11.85
C ASN A 76 -26.93 20.72 -13.13
N ILE A 77 -25.98 20.63 -14.05
CA ILE A 77 -26.05 19.77 -15.22
C ILE A 77 -24.94 18.72 -15.04
N PRO A 78 -25.29 17.46 -14.74
CA PRO A 78 -24.29 16.40 -14.67
C PRO A 78 -23.46 16.33 -15.94
N ASP A 79 -22.14 16.22 -15.81
CA ASP A 79 -21.24 15.87 -16.91
C ASP A 79 -21.20 14.35 -17.13
N SER A 80 -21.56 13.55 -16.13
CA SER A 80 -21.70 12.10 -16.28
C SER A 80 -22.74 11.52 -15.32
N VAL A 81 -23.39 10.42 -15.73
CA VAL A 81 -24.44 9.76 -14.95
C VAL A 81 -24.34 8.24 -15.07
N LYS A 82 -24.19 7.56 -13.94
CA LYS A 82 -24.37 6.10 -13.81
C LYS A 82 -25.77 5.81 -13.30
N SER A 83 -26.46 4.85 -13.90
CA SER A 83 -27.79 4.41 -13.47
C SER A 83 -27.84 2.90 -13.27
N TYR A 84 -28.63 2.48 -12.29
CA TYR A 84 -28.76 1.09 -11.86
C TYR A 84 -30.24 0.73 -11.76
N THR A 85 -30.61 -0.44 -12.27
CA THR A 85 -31.98 -0.97 -12.09
C THR A 85 -31.93 -2.32 -11.39
N TYR A 86 -32.98 -2.63 -10.64
CA TYR A 86 -33.08 -3.86 -9.86
C TYR A 86 -34.45 -4.52 -10.04
N ASP A 87 -34.48 -5.84 -9.93
CA ASP A 87 -35.72 -6.59 -9.85
C ASP A 87 -36.39 -6.48 -8.46
N ALA A 88 -37.55 -7.12 -8.29
CA ALA A 88 -38.27 -7.10 -7.01
C ALA A 88 -37.51 -7.78 -5.84
N LYS A 89 -36.56 -8.68 -6.15
CA LYS A 89 -35.74 -9.41 -5.18
C LYS A 89 -34.45 -8.65 -4.82
N GLY A 90 -34.10 -7.60 -5.56
CA GLY A 90 -32.88 -6.81 -5.37
C GLY A 90 -31.71 -7.25 -6.24
N ASN A 91 -31.92 -8.12 -7.24
CA ASN A 91 -30.88 -8.44 -8.21
C ASN A 91 -30.78 -7.29 -9.22
N GLN A 92 -29.56 -6.86 -9.55
CA GLN A 92 -29.34 -5.77 -10.50
C GLN A 92 -29.67 -6.22 -11.92
N THR A 93 -30.63 -5.59 -12.58
CA THR A 93 -31.07 -5.94 -13.94
C THR A 93 -30.38 -5.13 -15.04
N SER A 94 -29.87 -3.94 -14.72
CA SER A 94 -29.04 -3.17 -15.65
C SER A 94 -28.07 -2.23 -14.93
N PHE A 95 -27.03 -1.86 -15.66
CA PHE A 95 -26.12 -0.75 -15.38
C PHE A 95 -26.05 0.09 -16.65
N SER A 96 -26.08 1.40 -16.56
CA SER A 96 -25.82 2.26 -17.70
C SER A 96 -24.92 3.42 -17.31
N TYR A 97 -24.09 3.87 -18.25
CA TYR A 97 -23.20 5.00 -18.04
C TYR A 97 -23.28 5.97 -19.21
N ASP A 98 -23.64 7.20 -18.89
CA ASP A 98 -23.55 8.40 -19.73
C ASP A 98 -22.29 9.15 -19.30
N TYR A 99 -21.26 9.21 -20.17
CA TYR A 99 -19.98 9.86 -19.86
C TYR A 99 -20.00 11.36 -20.11
N ASN A 100 -21.02 11.87 -20.79
CA ASN A 100 -21.03 13.22 -21.35
C ASN A 100 -22.18 14.10 -20.83
N GLY A 101 -23.14 13.50 -20.12
CA GLY A 101 -24.19 14.20 -19.40
C GLY A 101 -25.39 14.59 -20.27
N ASP A 102 -25.49 14.10 -21.49
CA ASP A 102 -26.60 14.40 -22.41
C ASP A 102 -27.90 13.62 -22.12
N ALA A 103 -27.89 12.82 -21.04
CA ALA A 103 -28.95 11.93 -20.59
C ALA A 103 -29.22 10.73 -21.51
N ILE A 104 -28.30 10.43 -22.43
CA ILE A 104 -28.31 9.24 -23.26
C ILE A 104 -27.13 8.37 -22.81
N PRO A 105 -27.38 7.13 -22.33
CA PRO A 105 -26.29 6.25 -21.95
C PRO A 105 -25.40 5.92 -23.15
N ASP A 106 -24.10 6.13 -22.99
CA ASP A 106 -23.08 5.72 -23.95
C ASP A 106 -22.72 4.23 -23.81
N SER A 107 -23.04 3.62 -22.67
CA SER A 107 -22.90 2.18 -22.46
C SER A 107 -24.00 1.63 -21.56
N VAL A 108 -24.39 0.39 -21.80
CA VAL A 108 -25.41 -0.35 -21.05
C VAL A 108 -24.97 -1.79 -20.86
N LYS A 109 -24.97 -2.25 -19.61
CA LYS A 109 -24.91 -3.68 -19.27
C LYS A 109 -26.28 -4.15 -18.80
N SER A 110 -26.73 -5.30 -19.29
CA SER A 110 -28.01 -5.89 -18.88
C SER A 110 -27.81 -7.29 -18.32
N TYR A 111 -28.62 -7.65 -17.34
CA TYR A 111 -28.57 -8.94 -16.65
C TYR A 111 -29.96 -9.56 -16.59
N THR A 112 -30.05 -10.86 -16.82
CA THR A 112 -31.29 -11.62 -16.63
C THR A 112 -31.08 -12.72 -15.59
N TYR A 113 -32.15 -13.08 -14.88
CA TYR A 113 -32.11 -14.08 -13.82
C TYR A 113 -33.28 -15.06 -13.94
N ASP A 114 -33.07 -16.29 -13.49
CA ASP A 114 -34.13 -17.28 -13.35
C ASP A 114 -34.98 -17.03 -12.08
N ALA A 115 -36.00 -17.87 -11.89
CA ALA A 115 -36.88 -17.78 -10.72
C ALA A 115 -36.19 -18.07 -9.37
N LYS A 116 -35.00 -18.68 -9.37
CA LYS A 116 -34.19 -18.95 -8.17
C LYS A 116 -33.18 -17.85 -7.88
N GLY A 117 -32.91 -16.96 -8.83
CA GLY A 117 -31.93 -15.87 -8.72
C GLY A 117 -30.58 -16.19 -9.37
N ASN A 118 -30.47 -17.28 -10.14
CA ASN A 118 -29.27 -17.55 -10.92
C ASN A 118 -29.26 -16.64 -12.16
N GLN A 119 -28.13 -16.02 -12.46
CA GLN A 119 -27.99 -15.13 -13.62
C GLN A 119 -28.01 -15.94 -14.93
N THR A 120 -29.03 -15.78 -15.75
CA THR A 120 -29.19 -16.52 -17.02
C THR A 120 -28.50 -15.86 -18.21
N SER A 121 -28.25 -14.55 -18.15
CA SER A 121 -27.43 -13.88 -19.16
C SER A 121 -26.83 -12.58 -18.63
N SER A 122 -25.73 -12.15 -19.26
CA SER A 122 -25.21 -10.78 -19.23
C SER A 122 -24.97 -10.29 -20.65
N SER A 123 -25.22 -9.03 -20.92
CA SER A 123 -24.91 -8.41 -22.20
C SER A 123 -24.24 -7.06 -22.01
N ASP A 124 -23.27 -6.74 -22.84
CA ASP A 124 -22.59 -5.44 -22.86
C ASP A 124 -22.91 -4.73 -24.18
N ASP A 125 -23.43 -3.52 -24.10
CA ASP A 125 -23.53 -2.54 -25.18
C ASP A 125 -22.58 -1.41 -24.78
N ASN A 126 -21.41 -1.32 -25.41
CA ASN A 126 -20.38 -0.34 -25.05
C ASN A 126 -20.51 0.98 -25.82
N ASN A 127 -21.47 1.07 -26.74
CA ASN A 127 -21.64 2.23 -27.61
C ASN A 127 -23.01 2.92 -27.45
N GLY A 128 -23.92 2.32 -26.68
CA GLY A 128 -25.20 2.91 -26.29
C GLY A 128 -26.26 2.89 -27.38
N ASP A 129 -26.06 2.18 -28.49
CA ASP A 129 -27.02 2.11 -29.60
C ASP A 129 -28.22 1.21 -29.32
N GLY A 130 -28.23 0.53 -28.16
CA GLY A 130 -29.28 -0.37 -27.71
C GLY A 130 -29.15 -1.79 -28.24
N ILE A 131 -28.07 -2.10 -28.97
CA ILE A 131 -27.72 -3.43 -29.45
C ILE A 131 -26.50 -3.90 -28.67
N PRO A 132 -26.56 -5.06 -27.98
CA PRO A 132 -25.39 -5.62 -27.34
C PRO A 132 -24.24 -5.87 -28.31
N ASP A 133 -23.03 -5.46 -27.94
CA ASP A 133 -21.77 -5.85 -28.58
C ASP A 133 -21.33 -7.25 -28.15
N SER A 134 -21.73 -7.69 -26.96
CA SER A 134 -21.46 -9.05 -26.49
C SER A 134 -22.57 -9.57 -25.57
N VAL A 135 -22.77 -10.89 -25.58
CA VAL A 135 -23.74 -11.59 -24.75
C VAL A 135 -23.13 -12.88 -24.21
N THR A 136 -23.13 -13.04 -22.89
CA THR A 136 -22.88 -14.33 -22.24
C THR A 136 -24.19 -14.92 -21.74
N THR A 137 -24.45 -16.19 -22.05
CA THR A 137 -25.63 -16.93 -21.58
C THR A 137 -25.20 -18.07 -20.68
N TYR A 138 -25.96 -18.30 -19.61
CA TYR A 138 -25.70 -19.33 -18.60
C TYR A 138 -26.91 -20.25 -18.46
N THR A 139 -26.67 -21.56 -18.44
CA THR A 139 -27.70 -22.57 -18.20
C THR A 139 -27.39 -23.30 -16.91
N TYR A 140 -28.42 -23.58 -16.11
CA TYR A 140 -28.29 -24.28 -14.84
C TYR A 140 -29.17 -25.52 -14.80
N ASP A 141 -28.73 -26.52 -14.03
CA ASP A 141 -29.55 -27.69 -13.73
C ASP A 141 -30.63 -27.38 -12.66
N ALA A 142 -31.43 -28.39 -12.33
CA ALA A 142 -32.47 -28.27 -11.31
C ALA A 142 -31.93 -28.04 -9.87
N LYS A 143 -30.64 -28.27 -9.63
CA LYS A 143 -29.98 -28.05 -8.34
C LYS A 143 -29.28 -26.68 -8.27
N GLY A 144 -29.12 -25.98 -9.39
CA GLY A 144 -28.48 -24.66 -9.49
C GLY A 144 -27.01 -24.72 -9.94
N ASN A 145 -26.52 -25.85 -10.43
CA ASN A 145 -25.16 -25.96 -10.97
C ASN A 145 -25.14 -25.49 -12.42
N LEU A 146 -24.09 -24.77 -12.81
CA LEU A 146 -23.92 -24.20 -14.15
C LEU A 146 -23.60 -25.30 -15.16
N THR A 147 -24.56 -25.72 -16.00
CA THR A 147 -24.35 -26.80 -16.98
C THR A 147 -23.77 -26.34 -18.32
N SER A 148 -23.88 -25.05 -18.63
CA SER A 148 -23.23 -24.47 -19.81
C SER A 148 -23.08 -22.96 -19.69
N SER A 149 -22.01 -22.43 -20.25
CA SER A 149 -21.85 -21.01 -20.56
C SER A 149 -21.57 -20.84 -22.05
N SER A 150 -22.12 -19.80 -22.67
CA SER A 150 -21.84 -19.48 -24.07
C SER A 150 -21.58 -18.00 -24.24
N ASN A 151 -20.49 -17.66 -24.92
CA ASN A 151 -20.07 -16.29 -25.19
C ASN A 151 -20.27 -15.95 -26.67
N ASP A 152 -21.09 -14.94 -26.91
CA ASP A 152 -21.21 -14.20 -28.17
C ASP A 152 -20.42 -12.90 -28.00
N TYR A 153 -19.22 -12.81 -28.55
CA TYR A 153 -18.31 -11.68 -28.37
C TYR A 153 -18.58 -10.50 -29.30
N ASN A 154 -19.48 -10.66 -30.28
CA ASN A 154 -19.80 -9.60 -31.24
C ASN A 154 -21.30 -9.26 -31.32
N GLY A 155 -22.12 -9.90 -30.47
CA GLY A 155 -23.53 -9.58 -30.29
C GLY A 155 -24.42 -9.96 -31.46
N ASN A 156 -23.94 -10.81 -32.38
CA ASN A 156 -24.69 -11.18 -33.58
C ASN A 156 -25.81 -12.23 -33.32
N GLY A 157 -25.90 -12.73 -32.08
CA GLY A 157 -26.83 -13.76 -31.64
C GLY A 157 -26.30 -15.20 -31.79
N ILE A 158 -25.03 -15.38 -32.13
CA ILE A 158 -24.36 -16.68 -32.29
C ILE A 158 -23.13 -16.70 -31.40
N ALA A 159 -23.09 -17.63 -30.45
CA ALA A 159 -21.93 -17.81 -29.58
C ALA A 159 -20.70 -18.32 -30.36
N GLU A 160 -19.56 -17.68 -30.17
CA GLU A 160 -18.26 -18.15 -30.68
C GLU A 160 -17.59 -19.17 -29.77
N SER A 161 -17.95 -19.19 -28.48
CA SER A 161 -17.42 -20.14 -27.51
C SER A 161 -18.57 -20.68 -26.66
N VAL A 162 -18.59 -22.00 -26.49
CA VAL A 162 -19.53 -22.69 -25.63
C VAL A 162 -18.72 -23.62 -24.73
N THR A 163 -18.81 -23.41 -23.43
CA THR A 163 -18.30 -24.34 -22.44
C THR A 163 -19.47 -25.12 -21.87
N THR A 164 -19.39 -26.44 -21.88
CA THR A 164 -20.38 -27.29 -21.21
C THR A 164 -19.78 -27.91 -19.96
N TYR A 165 -20.59 -28.13 -18.94
CA TYR A 165 -20.14 -28.71 -17.67
C TYR A 165 -20.97 -29.95 -17.39
N THR A 166 -20.28 -31.07 -17.22
CA THR A 166 -20.88 -32.33 -16.82
C THR A 166 -20.66 -32.56 -15.34
N TYR A 167 -21.75 -32.77 -14.60
CA TYR A 167 -21.71 -33.09 -13.18
C TYR A 167 -22.27 -34.49 -12.91
N THR A 168 -21.59 -35.24 -12.06
CA THR A 168 -22.12 -36.51 -11.53
C THR A 168 -22.43 -36.38 -10.05
N TYR A 169 -23.38 -37.16 -9.55
CA TYR A 169 -23.75 -37.16 -8.15
C TYR A 169 -23.89 -38.58 -7.62
N ASP A 170 -23.59 -38.76 -6.34
CA ASP A 170 -23.92 -40.00 -5.63
C ASP A 170 -25.45 -40.10 -5.35
N ALA A 171 -25.86 -41.24 -4.79
CA ALA A 171 -27.26 -41.49 -4.42
C ALA A 171 -27.77 -40.59 -3.28
N LYS A 172 -26.89 -39.92 -2.52
CA LYS A 172 -27.23 -38.96 -1.47
C LYS A 172 -27.35 -37.53 -2.01
N GLY A 173 -26.91 -37.31 -3.25
CA GLY A 173 -26.96 -36.02 -3.93
C GLY A 173 -25.68 -35.20 -3.83
N ASN A 174 -24.60 -35.75 -3.25
CA ASN A 174 -23.28 -35.10 -3.21
C ASN A 174 -22.66 -35.10 -4.60
N LEU A 175 -21.96 -34.03 -4.96
CA LEU A 175 -21.30 -33.87 -6.25
C LEU A 175 -20.09 -34.81 -6.33
N THR A 176 -20.07 -35.81 -7.19
CA THR A 176 -18.97 -36.77 -7.29
C THR A 176 -17.95 -36.44 -8.38
N SER A 177 -18.34 -35.69 -9.41
CA SER A 177 -17.38 -35.14 -10.37
C SER A 177 -17.92 -33.89 -11.06
N SER A 178 -17.00 -33.05 -11.53
CA SER A 178 -17.21 -31.90 -12.39
C SER A 178 -16.26 -32.00 -13.56
N SER A 179 -16.74 -31.83 -14.79
CA SER A 179 -15.92 -31.91 -15.99
C SER A 179 -16.35 -30.85 -17.00
N PRO A 180 -15.57 -29.76 -17.16
CA PRO A 180 -15.79 -28.79 -18.22
C PRO A 180 -15.26 -29.30 -19.57
N ASP A 181 -16.00 -28.99 -20.61
CA ASP A 181 -15.64 -29.16 -22.03
C ASP A 181 -15.61 -27.74 -22.62
N TYR A 182 -14.41 -27.18 -22.77
CA TYR A 182 -14.14 -25.83 -23.27
C TYR A 182 -14.21 -25.76 -24.80
N ASN A 183 -13.95 -26.87 -25.48
CA ASN A 183 -13.84 -26.94 -26.93
C ASN A 183 -15.16 -27.37 -27.63
N GLY A 184 -16.11 -27.89 -26.86
CA GLY A 184 -17.45 -28.27 -27.28
C GLY A 184 -17.52 -29.59 -28.06
N ASP A 185 -16.50 -30.45 -27.98
CA ASP A 185 -16.47 -31.75 -28.68
C ASP A 185 -17.25 -32.86 -27.96
N GLY A 186 -17.80 -32.56 -26.77
CA GLY A 186 -18.58 -33.46 -25.94
C GLY A 186 -17.74 -34.35 -25.04
N VAL A 187 -16.42 -34.14 -24.99
CA VAL A 187 -15.48 -34.76 -24.05
C VAL A 187 -14.97 -33.67 -23.11
N GLY A 188 -14.97 -33.96 -21.81
CA GLY A 188 -14.39 -33.03 -20.84
C GLY A 188 -12.90 -32.87 -21.08
N ASP A 189 -12.40 -31.64 -20.98
CA ASP A 189 -10.98 -31.33 -21.08
C ASP A 189 -10.26 -31.60 -19.76
N GLU A 190 -10.94 -31.37 -18.62
CA GLU A 190 -10.47 -31.78 -17.29
C GLU A 190 -11.59 -32.48 -16.49
N ILE A 191 -11.22 -33.29 -15.50
CA ILE A 191 -12.15 -33.93 -14.56
C ILE A 191 -11.69 -33.65 -13.13
N THR A 192 -12.54 -32.98 -12.36
CA THR A 192 -12.40 -32.93 -10.90
C THR A 192 -13.30 -34.00 -10.29
N THR A 193 -12.73 -34.87 -9.45
CA THR A 193 -13.45 -35.94 -8.74
C THR A 193 -13.49 -35.65 -7.25
N TYR A 194 -14.65 -35.89 -6.64
CA TYR A 194 -14.90 -35.68 -5.23
C TYR A 194 -15.36 -36.98 -4.58
N THR A 195 -14.78 -37.33 -3.44
CA THR A 195 -15.17 -38.50 -2.66
C THR A 195 -15.66 -38.08 -1.28
N TYR A 196 -16.62 -38.82 -0.74
CA TYR A 196 -17.22 -38.51 0.56
C TYR A 196 -17.25 -39.74 1.46
N ASP A 197 -17.17 -39.50 2.76
CA ASP A 197 -17.39 -40.54 3.76
C ASP A 197 -18.88 -40.93 3.89
N VAL A 198 -19.16 -41.88 4.79
CA VAL A 198 -20.53 -42.34 5.07
C VAL A 198 -21.44 -41.25 5.66
N ASN A 199 -20.86 -40.19 6.25
CA ASN A 199 -21.58 -39.06 6.85
C ASN A 199 -21.78 -37.89 5.87
N GLY A 200 -21.14 -37.93 4.70
CA GLY A 200 -21.22 -36.89 3.68
C GLY A 200 -20.12 -35.83 3.78
N ASN A 201 -19.07 -36.05 4.56
CA ASN A 201 -17.90 -35.17 4.60
C ASN A 201 -16.99 -35.47 3.40
N LEU A 202 -16.47 -34.43 2.73
CA LEU A 202 -15.56 -34.56 1.59
C LEU A 202 -14.22 -35.14 2.04
N THR A 203 -13.87 -36.35 1.60
CA THR A 203 -12.63 -37.06 1.99
C THR A 203 -11.50 -36.92 0.99
N SER A 204 -11.78 -36.59 -0.25
CA SER A 204 -10.75 -36.28 -1.24
C SER A 204 -11.32 -35.49 -2.40
N GLU A 205 -10.50 -34.58 -2.92
CA GLU A 205 -10.67 -33.88 -4.18
C GLU A 205 -9.44 -34.18 -5.05
N SER A 206 -9.65 -34.61 -6.28
CA SER A 206 -8.57 -34.86 -7.23
C SER A 206 -8.87 -34.20 -8.55
N LYS A 207 -7.87 -33.56 -9.15
CA LYS A 207 -8.00 -32.93 -10.47
C LYS A 207 -7.12 -33.66 -11.47
N ASP A 208 -7.79 -34.22 -12.48
CA ASP A 208 -7.21 -34.86 -13.66
C ASP A 208 -7.30 -33.87 -14.82
N TYR A 209 -6.16 -33.32 -15.24
CA TYR A 209 -6.11 -32.27 -16.27
C TYR A 209 -6.10 -32.81 -17.71
N ASP A 210 -5.97 -34.12 -17.92
CA ASP A 210 -6.02 -34.72 -19.26
C ASP A 210 -7.27 -35.60 -19.49
N SER A 211 -8.13 -35.69 -18.48
CA SER A 211 -9.42 -36.38 -18.48
C SER A 211 -9.36 -37.85 -18.87
N ASN A 212 -8.20 -38.49 -18.74
CA ASN A 212 -8.05 -39.91 -19.09
C ASN A 212 -8.56 -40.85 -17.97
N GLY A 213 -8.89 -40.30 -16.80
CA GLY A 213 -9.39 -41.02 -15.62
C GLY A 213 -8.28 -41.66 -14.77
N ILE A 214 -7.01 -41.27 -14.98
CA ILE A 214 -5.82 -41.74 -14.28
C ILE A 214 -5.06 -40.51 -13.79
N ILE A 215 -4.82 -40.46 -12.49
CA ILE A 215 -3.95 -39.45 -11.88
C ILE A 215 -2.52 -39.67 -12.40
N ASN A 216 -2.06 -38.73 -13.22
CA ASN A 216 -0.81 -38.78 -13.95
C ASN A 216 0.26 -37.90 -13.31
N PHE A 217 1.43 -38.49 -13.13
CA PHE A 217 2.63 -37.83 -12.63
C PHE A 217 3.16 -36.73 -13.57
N PHE A 218 3.04 -36.92 -14.88
CA PHE A 218 3.33 -35.91 -15.90
C PHE A 218 2.63 -36.23 -17.23
N PHE A 219 2.04 -35.21 -17.84
CA PHE A 219 1.78 -35.19 -19.29
C PHE A 219 2.23 -33.85 -19.88
N THR A 220 2.51 -33.83 -21.19
CA THR A 220 2.79 -32.59 -21.92
C THR A 220 1.47 -31.90 -22.23
N GLY A 221 1.19 -30.77 -21.57
CA GLY A 221 0.04 -29.94 -21.92
C GLY A 221 0.14 -29.37 -23.34
N GLU A 222 -0.93 -28.74 -23.84
CA GLU A 222 -0.97 -28.16 -25.20
C GLU A 222 0.15 -27.14 -25.48
N ALA A 223 0.69 -26.49 -24.43
CA ALA A 223 1.81 -25.54 -24.50
C ALA A 223 3.21 -26.18 -24.37
N GLY A 224 3.30 -27.49 -24.12
CA GLY A 224 4.56 -28.20 -23.88
C GLY A 224 5.10 -28.11 -22.45
N ASP A 225 4.37 -27.46 -21.53
CA ASP A 225 4.70 -27.46 -20.10
C ASP A 225 4.16 -28.73 -19.41
N PRO A 226 4.93 -29.30 -18.46
CA PRO A 226 4.44 -30.41 -17.64
C PRO A 226 3.35 -29.92 -16.69
N VAL A 227 2.15 -30.47 -16.82
CA VAL A 227 1.08 -30.34 -15.83
C VAL A 227 0.99 -31.68 -15.10
N ALA A 228 1.05 -31.63 -13.76
CA ALA A 228 0.81 -32.79 -12.92
C ALA A 228 -0.61 -32.73 -12.37
N ASP A 229 -1.23 -33.89 -12.22
CA ASP A 229 -2.48 -33.99 -11.50
C ASP A 229 -2.23 -33.78 -10.01
N TYR A 230 -3.28 -33.36 -9.31
CA TYR A 230 -3.19 -33.01 -7.90
C TYR A 230 -4.30 -33.72 -7.10
N VAL A 231 -3.96 -34.15 -5.88
CA VAL A 231 -4.89 -34.80 -4.96
C VAL A 231 -4.82 -34.15 -3.58
N GLU A 232 -5.97 -33.69 -3.09
CA GLU A 232 -6.16 -33.38 -1.68
C GLU A 232 -6.94 -34.50 -1.00
N THR A 233 -6.55 -34.85 0.23
CA THR A 233 -7.28 -35.81 1.06
C THR A 233 -7.55 -35.25 2.45
N TYR A 234 -8.70 -35.61 3.00
CA TYR A 234 -9.16 -35.12 4.29
C TYR A 234 -9.66 -36.26 5.17
N THR A 235 -9.40 -36.17 6.47
CA THR A 235 -9.97 -37.09 7.46
C THR A 235 -10.81 -36.33 8.47
N TYR A 236 -11.78 -37.00 9.09
CA TYR A 236 -12.73 -36.38 10.02
C TYR A 236 -12.94 -37.25 11.25
N ASP A 237 -13.30 -36.62 12.37
CA ASP A 237 -13.79 -37.32 13.54
C ASP A 237 -15.26 -37.74 13.37
N ALA A 238 -15.81 -38.48 14.35
CA ALA A 238 -17.19 -38.93 14.32
C ALA A 238 -18.24 -37.80 14.38
N LYS A 239 -17.84 -36.55 14.66
CA LYS A 239 -18.70 -35.37 14.70
C LYS A 239 -18.62 -34.54 13.41
N GLY A 240 -17.73 -34.89 12.47
CA GLY A 240 -17.50 -34.15 11.24
C GLY A 240 -16.46 -33.04 11.36
N ASN A 241 -15.67 -32.99 12.44
CA ASN A 241 -14.54 -32.06 12.53
C ASN A 241 -13.37 -32.63 11.73
N ARG A 242 -12.77 -31.83 10.84
CA ARG A 242 -11.64 -32.26 10.00
C ARG A 242 -10.40 -32.50 10.85
N LEU A 243 -9.87 -33.72 10.88
CA LEU A 243 -8.68 -34.14 11.64
C LEU A 243 -7.38 -33.98 10.86
N SER A 244 -7.42 -34.09 9.53
CA SER A 244 -6.26 -33.82 8.69
C SER A 244 -6.65 -33.33 7.30
N ALA A 245 -5.71 -32.63 6.66
CA ALA A 245 -5.69 -32.30 5.23
C ALA A 245 -4.29 -32.64 4.70
N SER A 246 -4.22 -33.39 3.61
CA SER A 246 -2.96 -33.80 2.98
C SER A 246 -2.99 -33.47 1.50
N LEU A 247 -1.86 -32.98 1.00
CA LEU A 247 -1.70 -32.35 -0.29
C LEU A 247 -0.66 -33.10 -1.11
N ASP A 248 -1.05 -33.65 -2.26
CA ASP A 248 -0.19 -34.33 -3.23
C ASP A 248 -0.21 -33.56 -4.56
N TYR A 249 0.81 -32.72 -4.79
CA TYR A 249 0.96 -31.81 -5.94
C TYR A 249 1.39 -32.49 -7.22
N ILE A 250 1.97 -33.69 -7.13
CA ILE A 250 2.48 -34.41 -8.29
C ILE A 250 1.73 -35.72 -8.56
N GLY A 251 0.73 -36.03 -7.75
CA GLY A 251 -0.17 -37.17 -7.94
C GLY A 251 0.53 -38.53 -7.82
N ASP A 252 1.65 -38.62 -7.10
CA ASP A 252 2.42 -39.86 -6.96
C ASP A 252 1.94 -40.77 -5.82
N GLY A 253 0.94 -40.30 -5.06
CA GLY A 253 0.37 -40.97 -3.90
C GLY A 253 1.07 -40.64 -2.59
N ILE A 254 2.00 -39.67 -2.58
CA ILE A 254 2.72 -39.19 -1.40
C ILE A 254 2.45 -37.68 -1.24
N ALA A 255 1.96 -37.29 -0.07
CA ALA A 255 1.68 -35.89 0.20
C ALA A 255 2.98 -35.08 0.46
N GLU A 256 3.12 -33.92 -0.17
CA GLU A 256 4.18 -32.94 0.11
C GLU A 256 3.82 -32.01 1.27
N SER A 257 2.53 -31.91 1.64
CA SER A 257 2.17 -31.28 2.91
C SER A 257 1.04 -32.01 3.64
N VAL A 258 1.14 -32.04 4.97
CA VAL A 258 0.12 -32.64 5.83
C VAL A 258 -0.16 -31.68 6.98
N THR A 259 -1.41 -31.22 7.08
CA THR A 259 -1.90 -30.47 8.23
C THR A 259 -2.80 -31.36 9.07
N THR A 260 -2.53 -31.45 10.38
CA THR A 260 -3.40 -32.14 11.35
C THR A 260 -4.10 -31.13 12.27
N TYR A 261 -5.29 -31.49 12.73
CA TYR A 261 -6.14 -30.65 13.58
C TYR A 261 -6.63 -31.47 14.77
N THR A 262 -6.49 -30.92 15.97
CA THR A 262 -7.00 -31.52 17.22
C THR A 262 -8.11 -30.67 17.79
N TYR A 263 -9.15 -31.29 18.33
CA TYR A 263 -10.31 -30.63 18.91
C TYR A 263 -10.55 -31.11 20.35
N ASN A 264 -11.16 -30.25 21.18
CA ASN A 264 -11.62 -30.67 22.49
C ASN A 264 -12.95 -31.45 22.42
N ALA A 265 -13.41 -31.93 23.59
CA ALA A 265 -14.66 -32.68 23.71
C ALA A 265 -15.92 -31.91 23.25
N ASN A 266 -15.87 -30.58 23.14
CA ASN A 266 -16.97 -29.75 22.65
C ASN A 266 -16.92 -29.49 21.14
N GLY A 267 -15.86 -29.92 20.45
CA GLY A 267 -15.66 -29.71 19.02
C GLY A 267 -14.95 -28.40 18.66
N ASN A 268 -14.38 -27.69 19.63
CA ASN A 268 -13.57 -26.50 19.32
C ASN A 268 -12.13 -26.93 19.00
N LEU A 269 -11.53 -26.33 17.98
CA LEU A 269 -10.13 -26.56 17.61
C LEU A 269 -9.21 -26.18 18.77
N THR A 270 -8.31 -27.09 19.13
CA THR A 270 -7.32 -26.92 20.21
C THR A 270 -5.88 -26.95 19.73
N SER A 271 -5.60 -27.49 18.56
CA SER A 271 -4.30 -27.31 17.91
C SER A 271 -4.39 -27.61 16.42
N SER A 272 -3.48 -27.04 15.64
CA SER A 272 -3.16 -27.44 14.29
C SER A 272 -1.66 -27.61 14.15
N SER A 273 -1.22 -28.64 13.45
CA SER A 273 0.20 -28.83 13.12
C SER A 273 0.34 -29.01 11.62
N SER A 274 1.30 -28.36 11.01
CA SER A 274 1.58 -28.53 9.59
C SER A 274 2.99 -29.06 9.40
N ASP A 275 3.08 -30.08 8.57
CA ASP A 275 4.28 -30.72 8.02
C ASP A 275 4.43 -30.23 6.56
N TYR A 276 5.47 -29.44 6.28
CA TYR A 276 5.88 -28.88 5.00
C TYR A 276 7.37 -29.17 4.77
N ASN A 277 7.71 -30.01 3.81
CA ASN A 277 9.12 -30.19 3.50
C ASN A 277 9.72 -29.01 2.71
N SER A 278 10.85 -28.48 3.22
CA SER A 278 11.84 -27.72 2.44
C SER A 278 13.26 -28.13 2.87
N GLU A 279 13.90 -28.95 2.01
CA GLU A 279 15.32 -29.43 1.96
C GLU A 279 15.73 -30.59 2.91
N GLY A 280 16.48 -31.64 2.54
CA GLY A 280 17.08 -32.03 1.26
C GLY A 280 17.82 -33.40 1.34
N GLU A 281 17.54 -34.28 0.38
CA GLU A 281 18.54 -35.00 -0.41
C GLU A 281 17.95 -35.17 -1.81
N THR A 282 18.58 -34.52 -2.81
CA THR A 282 18.29 -34.81 -4.20
C THR A 282 18.86 -36.19 -4.53
N ASP A 283 18.03 -37.24 -4.52
CA ASP A 283 18.33 -38.43 -5.32
C ASP A 283 17.74 -38.27 -6.72
N GLY A 284 18.38 -37.40 -7.49
CA GLY A 284 18.38 -37.44 -8.96
C GLY A 284 17.10 -37.08 -9.72
N ILE A 285 15.86 -37.28 -9.22
CA ILE A 285 14.60 -36.97 -9.92
C ILE A 285 13.48 -36.65 -8.90
N TYR A 286 13.45 -35.38 -8.46
CA TYR A 286 12.36 -34.50 -7.97
C TYR A 286 11.16 -35.02 -7.15
N GLY A 287 11.05 -34.52 -5.90
CA GLY A 287 9.87 -34.56 -5.00
C GLY A 287 10.25 -34.87 -3.53
N LEU A 288 10.28 -33.87 -2.65
CA LEU A 288 10.57 -34.05 -1.21
C LEU A 288 9.32 -34.60 -0.48
N LYS A 289 9.50 -35.42 0.56
CA LYS A 289 8.43 -36.16 1.26
C LYS A 289 8.12 -35.52 2.62
N SER A 290 6.85 -35.48 3.04
CA SER A 290 6.50 -35.26 4.45
C SER A 290 7.11 -36.39 5.29
N ASP A 291 7.86 -36.05 6.34
CA ASP A 291 8.57 -37.01 7.18
C ASP A 291 7.78 -37.38 8.45
N GLY A 292 6.62 -36.74 8.65
CA GLY A 292 5.73 -36.95 9.77
C GLY A 292 6.06 -36.10 10.99
N ILE A 293 6.98 -35.13 10.87
CA ILE A 293 7.34 -34.17 11.90
C ILE A 293 6.75 -32.80 11.52
N ALA A 294 6.12 -32.12 12.48
CA ALA A 294 5.49 -30.84 12.20
C ALA A 294 6.50 -29.69 12.40
N GLU A 295 6.80 -28.93 11.35
CA GLU A 295 7.67 -27.74 11.41
C GLU A 295 6.92 -26.54 11.99
N SER A 296 5.58 -26.59 12.02
CA SER A 296 4.78 -25.63 12.76
C SER A 296 3.70 -26.31 13.60
N VAL A 297 3.61 -25.91 14.87
CA VAL A 297 2.53 -26.34 15.76
C VAL A 297 1.88 -25.10 16.37
N THR A 298 0.59 -24.93 16.13
CA THR A 298 -0.25 -23.91 16.77
C THR A 298 -1.19 -24.57 17.75
N THR A 299 -1.18 -24.17 19.02
CA THR A 299 -2.12 -24.64 20.05
C THR A 299 -3.08 -23.52 20.42
N TYR A 300 -4.37 -23.84 20.56
CA TYR A 300 -5.47 -22.94 20.92
C TYR A 300 -6.06 -23.37 22.26
N ILE A 301 -5.75 -22.62 23.32
CA ILE A 301 -6.38 -22.69 24.63
C ILE A 301 -7.36 -21.51 24.71
N TYR A 302 -8.48 -21.64 25.44
CA TYR A 302 -9.49 -20.56 25.48
C TYR A 302 -8.87 -19.25 25.99
N GLY A 303 -8.72 -18.25 25.12
CA GLY A 303 -8.05 -16.97 25.41
C GLY A 303 -6.51 -16.97 25.28
N LEU A 304 -5.89 -18.06 24.81
CA LEU A 304 -4.44 -18.20 24.62
C LEU A 304 -4.13 -19.01 23.34
N THR A 305 -3.34 -18.48 22.41
CA THR A 305 -2.74 -19.31 21.35
C THR A 305 -1.24 -19.43 21.59
N SER A 306 -0.63 -20.57 21.29
CA SER A 306 0.82 -20.69 21.26
C SER A 306 1.27 -21.23 19.92
N ALA A 307 2.28 -20.62 19.32
CA ALA A 307 2.88 -21.07 18.08
C ALA A 307 4.36 -21.37 18.33
N SER A 308 4.80 -22.56 17.92
CA SER A 308 6.22 -22.92 17.90
C SER A 308 6.74 -22.87 16.47
N TYR A 309 7.94 -22.32 16.29
CA TYR A 309 8.60 -22.18 15.00
C TYR A 309 9.98 -22.84 15.06
N ASP A 310 10.27 -23.67 14.07
CA ASP A 310 11.63 -24.05 13.69
C ASP A 310 11.99 -23.20 12.46
N PHE A 311 12.92 -22.25 12.61
CA PHE A 311 13.30 -21.32 11.54
C PHE A 311 14.41 -21.88 10.64
N ASN A 312 15.13 -22.87 11.13
CA ASN A 312 16.32 -23.40 10.46
C ASN A 312 16.07 -24.82 9.90
N ASN A 313 14.88 -25.38 10.13
CA ASN A 313 14.42 -26.70 9.70
C ASN A 313 15.38 -27.82 10.16
N ASP A 314 15.93 -27.72 11.37
CA ASP A 314 16.81 -28.74 11.97
C ASP A 314 16.10 -29.70 12.93
N ASP A 315 14.77 -29.66 12.95
CA ASP A 315 13.88 -30.45 13.82
C ASP A 315 13.98 -30.08 15.30
N VAL A 316 14.63 -28.95 15.61
CA VAL A 316 14.60 -28.32 16.92
C VAL A 316 13.81 -27.02 16.76
N ILE A 317 12.68 -26.94 17.46
CA ILE A 317 11.95 -25.67 17.57
C ILE A 317 12.99 -24.61 17.98
N ASP A 318 12.94 -23.42 17.40
CA ASP A 318 13.82 -22.31 17.75
C ASP A 318 13.13 -21.38 18.75
N ALA A 319 11.84 -21.12 18.57
CA ALA A 319 11.09 -20.20 19.43
C ALA A 319 9.65 -20.65 19.70
N VAL A 320 9.14 -20.30 20.89
CA VAL A 320 7.74 -20.47 21.26
C VAL A 320 7.12 -19.11 21.56
N GLY A 321 6.16 -18.71 20.73
CA GLY A 321 5.29 -17.56 20.98
C GLY A 321 4.02 -17.97 21.71
N ILE A 322 3.65 -17.27 22.78
CA ILE A 322 2.38 -17.42 23.51
C ILE A 322 1.62 -16.11 23.43
N TYR A 323 0.48 -16.14 22.76
CA TYR A 323 -0.43 -15.04 22.53
C TYR A 323 -1.64 -15.18 23.44
N SER A 324 -2.12 -14.09 24.04
CA SER A 324 -3.33 -14.08 24.85
C SER A 324 -4.33 -13.09 24.26
N TYR A 325 -5.62 -13.40 24.38
CA TYR A 325 -6.69 -12.59 23.82
C TYR A 325 -7.72 -12.23 24.87
N ASP A 326 -8.33 -11.05 24.75
CA ASP A 326 -9.46 -10.64 25.57
C ASP A 326 -10.75 -11.39 25.18
N ALA A 327 -11.84 -11.13 25.93
CA ALA A 327 -13.15 -11.75 25.68
C ALA A 327 -13.78 -11.35 24.33
N LYS A 328 -13.25 -10.34 23.64
CA LYS A 328 -13.67 -9.91 22.30
C LYS A 328 -12.75 -10.45 21.20
N GLY A 329 -11.77 -11.29 21.53
CA GLY A 329 -10.84 -11.92 20.58
C GLY A 329 -9.66 -11.04 20.20
N LYS A 330 -9.33 -10.01 20.99
CA LYS A 330 -8.26 -9.07 20.68
C LYS A 330 -6.97 -9.42 21.41
N LEU A 331 -5.85 -9.42 20.70
CA LEU A 331 -4.54 -9.80 21.24
C LEU A 331 -4.14 -8.86 22.38
N THR A 332 -4.08 -9.32 23.62
CA THR A 332 -3.69 -8.50 24.78
C THR A 332 -2.21 -8.62 25.12
N THR A 333 -1.62 -9.78 24.85
CA THR A 333 -0.23 -10.07 25.21
C THR A 333 0.38 -11.08 24.24
N GLN A 334 1.63 -10.85 23.85
CA GLN A 334 2.50 -11.81 23.20
C GLN A 334 3.68 -12.06 24.14
N LYS A 335 4.10 -13.31 24.28
CA LYS A 335 5.27 -13.70 25.06
C LYS A 335 6.13 -14.61 24.21
N ILE A 336 7.43 -14.42 24.24
CA ILE A 336 8.37 -15.16 23.40
C ILE A 336 9.41 -15.83 24.30
N ASP A 337 9.60 -17.12 24.09
CA ASP A 337 10.72 -17.92 24.62
C ASP A 337 11.57 -18.33 23.40
N ASN A 338 12.72 -17.67 23.22
CA ASN A 338 13.61 -17.82 22.06
C ASN A 338 14.58 -18.99 22.20
N ASN A 339 14.58 -19.70 23.33
CA ASN A 339 15.55 -20.78 23.58
C ASN A 339 14.92 -22.05 24.20
N GLN A 340 13.62 -22.02 24.47
CA GLN A 340 12.81 -23.10 25.04
C GLN A 340 13.30 -23.66 26.37
N ASP A 341 13.97 -22.84 27.18
CA ASP A 341 14.25 -23.21 28.55
C ASP A 341 12.99 -23.08 29.46
N GLY A 342 11.87 -22.63 28.90
CA GLY A 342 10.61 -22.42 29.59
C GLY A 342 10.53 -21.09 30.33
N ILE A 343 11.53 -20.22 30.17
CA ILE A 343 11.59 -18.86 30.66
C ILE A 343 11.24 -17.94 29.50
N ILE A 344 10.27 -17.05 29.73
CA ILE A 344 9.90 -16.05 28.74
C ILE A 344 10.99 -14.99 28.69
N ASP A 345 11.56 -14.77 27.51
CA ASP A 345 12.58 -13.78 27.23
C ASP A 345 11.97 -12.39 27.00
N GLU A 346 10.91 -12.34 26.18
CA GLU A 346 10.28 -11.08 25.76
C GLU A 346 8.77 -11.11 26.00
N VAL A 347 8.23 -9.99 26.48
CA VAL A 347 6.80 -9.78 26.66
C VAL A 347 6.37 -8.51 25.95
N THR A 348 5.41 -8.64 25.04
CA THR A 348 4.71 -7.51 24.44
C THR A 348 3.28 -7.45 24.96
N ALA A 349 2.85 -6.29 25.45
CA ALA A 349 1.48 -6.02 25.87
C ALA A 349 0.79 -5.03 24.92
N TYR A 350 -0.48 -5.28 24.60
CA TYR A 350 -1.28 -4.45 23.71
C TYR A 350 -2.48 -3.88 24.46
N SER A 351 -2.68 -2.57 24.32
CA SER A 351 -3.77 -1.83 24.97
C SER A 351 -4.74 -1.24 23.97
N TYR A 352 -6.00 -1.16 24.38
CA TYR A 352 -7.10 -0.82 23.49
C TYR A 352 -8.09 0.16 24.10
N ASP A 353 -8.60 1.08 23.29
CA ASP A 353 -9.65 2.01 23.71
C ASP A 353 -11.05 1.36 23.73
N ALA A 354 -12.04 2.13 24.17
CA ALA A 354 -13.44 1.69 24.23
C ALA A 354 -14.05 1.35 22.85
N ASN A 355 -13.47 1.89 21.77
CA ASN A 355 -13.89 1.65 20.38
C ASN A 355 -13.12 0.49 19.73
N ASN A 356 -12.30 -0.24 20.51
CA ASN A 356 -11.45 -1.33 20.06
C ASN A 356 -10.36 -0.89 19.04
N LYS A 357 -9.76 0.29 19.17
CA LYS A 357 -8.52 0.66 18.44
C LYS A 357 -7.27 0.40 19.30
N LEU A 358 -6.14 0.04 18.67
CA LEU A 358 -4.84 -0.18 19.34
C LEU A 358 -4.30 1.15 19.83
N THR A 359 -4.20 1.36 21.14
CA THR A 359 -3.70 2.63 21.69
C THR A 359 -2.24 2.56 22.09
N ALA A 360 -1.75 1.38 22.47
CA ALA A 360 -0.35 1.21 22.84
C ALA A 360 0.15 -0.22 22.65
N GLN A 361 1.42 -0.33 22.31
CA GLN A 361 2.24 -1.54 22.38
C GLN A 361 3.38 -1.27 23.37
N VAL A 362 3.57 -2.18 24.34
CA VAL A 362 4.61 -2.08 25.36
C VAL A 362 5.46 -3.34 25.31
N VAL A 363 6.75 -3.20 25.05
CA VAL A 363 7.70 -4.31 24.92
C VAL A 363 8.65 -4.30 26.13
N ASP A 364 8.77 -5.45 26.78
CA ASP A 364 9.77 -5.78 27.80
C ASP A 364 10.64 -6.90 27.21
N LYS A 365 11.81 -6.54 26.68
CA LYS A 365 12.72 -7.42 25.90
C LYS A 365 13.49 -8.40 26.77
N ASN A 366 13.44 -8.24 28.08
CA ASN A 366 14.18 -9.07 29.04
C ASN A 366 13.28 -9.62 30.17
N ASN A 367 11.97 -9.40 30.05
CA ASN A 367 10.93 -9.84 30.97
C ASN A 367 11.23 -9.52 32.44
N ASN A 368 11.83 -8.34 32.70
CA ASN A 368 12.16 -7.91 34.06
C ASN A 368 10.99 -7.16 34.75
N GLY A 369 9.89 -6.93 34.04
CA GLY A 369 8.71 -6.21 34.48
C GLY A 369 8.75 -4.70 34.23
N LEU A 370 9.74 -4.21 33.49
CA LEU A 370 9.86 -2.83 33.04
C LEU A 370 9.79 -2.80 31.52
N ALA A 371 9.07 -1.82 30.99
CA ALA A 371 9.06 -1.59 29.56
C ALA A 371 10.46 -1.13 29.10
N ASP A 372 10.94 -1.71 28.00
CA ASP A 372 12.11 -1.22 27.28
C ASP A 372 11.66 -0.30 26.13
N GLU A 373 10.51 -0.59 25.51
CA GLU A 373 9.98 0.17 24.37
C GLU A 373 8.46 0.35 24.49
N ILE A 374 7.98 1.56 24.22
CA ILE A 374 6.57 1.91 24.23
C ILE A 374 6.23 2.62 22.92
N THR A 375 5.31 2.05 22.15
CA THR A 375 4.71 2.71 21.00
C THR A 375 3.26 3.07 21.32
N SER A 376 2.90 4.35 21.20
CA SER A 376 1.54 4.86 21.37
C SER A 376 0.94 5.25 20.03
N TYR A 377 -0.28 4.80 19.73
CA TYR A 377 -0.91 5.01 18.44
C TYR A 377 -2.02 6.06 18.54
N ASN A 378 -1.93 7.07 17.68
CA ASN A 378 -2.85 8.21 17.63
C ASN A 378 -3.71 8.14 16.38
N TYR A 379 -5.01 8.39 16.55
CA TYR A 379 -5.99 8.36 15.46
C TYR A 379 -6.69 9.71 15.33
N ASP A 380 -7.11 10.05 14.12
CA ASP A 380 -8.01 11.17 13.87
C ASP A 380 -9.46 10.85 14.29
N ALA A 381 -10.35 11.84 14.09
CA ALA A 381 -11.76 11.75 14.43
C ALA A 381 -12.52 10.68 13.62
N ASP A 382 -12.09 10.42 12.38
CA ASP A 382 -12.66 9.39 11.50
C ASP A 382 -12.10 8.00 11.81
N GLY A 383 -11.03 7.96 12.60
CA GLY A 383 -10.45 6.75 13.15
C GLY A 383 -9.30 6.16 12.36
N LYS A 384 -8.69 6.97 11.51
CA LYS A 384 -7.49 6.65 10.77
C LYS A 384 -6.25 6.86 11.62
N LEU A 385 -5.26 5.99 11.50
CA LEU A 385 -4.00 6.12 12.23
C LEU A 385 -3.24 7.31 11.67
N THR A 386 -3.03 8.35 12.48
CA THR A 386 -2.32 9.56 12.06
C THR A 386 -0.86 9.54 12.45
N SER A 387 -0.56 8.97 13.63
CA SER A 387 0.82 8.81 14.06
C SER A 387 1.00 7.63 15.02
N ALA A 388 2.24 7.17 15.11
CA ALA A 388 2.74 6.31 16.18
C ALA A 388 3.91 7.02 16.87
N ASP A 389 3.74 7.32 18.15
CA ASP A 389 4.75 7.94 19.00
C ASP A 389 5.56 6.82 19.66
N ILE A 390 6.87 6.79 19.42
CA ILE A 390 7.78 5.70 19.79
C ILE A 390 8.74 6.22 20.85
N ASP A 391 8.76 5.58 22.02
CA ASP A 391 9.73 5.75 23.11
C ASP A 391 10.51 4.43 23.22
N ASN A 392 11.74 4.40 22.71
CA ASN A 392 12.56 3.19 22.57
C ASN A 392 13.36 2.83 23.82
N ASN A 393 13.29 3.66 24.86
CA ASN A 393 14.00 3.45 26.12
C ASN A 393 13.08 3.51 27.36
N SER A 394 11.78 3.76 27.15
CA SER A 394 10.74 3.88 28.16
C SER A 394 11.04 4.94 29.25
N ASP A 395 11.78 5.99 28.94
CA ASP A 395 12.05 7.10 29.87
C ASP A 395 10.90 8.12 29.96
N GLY A 396 9.85 7.92 29.14
CA GLY A 396 8.67 8.76 29.07
C GLY A 396 8.82 9.93 28.08
N ILE A 397 9.90 9.96 27.31
CA ILE A 397 10.15 10.93 26.25
C ILE A 397 10.02 10.21 24.89
N ILE A 398 9.24 10.78 23.99
CA ILE A 398 9.08 10.24 22.64
C ILE A 398 10.39 10.46 21.86
N ASP A 399 10.99 9.37 21.40
CA ASP A 399 12.22 9.35 20.60
C ASP A 399 11.92 9.59 19.12
N ALA A 400 10.85 9.00 18.60
CA ALA A 400 10.45 9.09 17.20
C ALA A 400 8.94 9.17 17.03
N VAL A 401 8.49 9.83 15.97
CA VAL A 401 7.08 9.88 15.57
C VAL A 401 6.95 9.44 14.12
N ALA A 402 6.35 8.27 13.89
CA ALA A 402 5.91 7.85 12.58
C ALA A 402 4.59 8.55 12.26
N SER A 403 4.55 9.38 11.21
CA SER A 403 3.34 10.09 10.77
C SER A 403 2.86 9.51 9.45
N TYR A 404 1.55 9.32 9.32
CA TYR A 404 0.91 8.73 8.15
C TYR A 404 0.00 9.77 7.49
N LEU A 405 0.31 10.14 6.25
CA LEU A 405 -0.48 11.07 5.45
C LEU A 405 -1.26 10.32 4.37
N TYR A 406 -2.52 10.67 4.19
CA TYR A 406 -3.39 10.05 3.22
C TYR A 406 -4.04 11.07 2.30
N ASP A 407 -4.48 10.63 1.11
CA ASP A 407 -5.27 11.44 0.20
C ASP A 407 -6.77 11.44 0.56
N ALA A 408 -7.55 12.21 -0.20
CA ALA A 408 -9.00 12.33 -0.04
C ALA A 408 -9.75 11.01 -0.28
N ASN A 409 -9.16 10.05 -1.01
CA ASN A 409 -9.75 8.73 -1.26
C ASN A 409 -9.38 7.70 -0.18
N GLY A 410 -8.56 8.11 0.79
CA GLY A 410 -8.12 7.30 1.88
C GLY A 410 -6.83 6.51 1.63
N GLN A 411 -6.19 6.66 0.47
CA GLN A 411 -4.93 6.00 0.12
C GLN A 411 -3.74 6.67 0.82
N LEU A 412 -2.77 5.88 1.30
CA LEU A 412 -1.57 6.39 1.97
C LEU A 412 -0.68 7.11 0.95
N LEU A 413 -0.48 8.41 1.14
CA LEU A 413 0.39 9.25 0.32
C LEU A 413 1.84 9.18 0.78
N SER A 414 2.08 9.20 2.08
CA SER A 414 3.43 9.21 2.63
C SER A 414 3.45 8.73 4.07
N THR A 415 4.58 8.11 4.46
CA THR A 415 4.94 7.83 5.84
C THR A 415 6.25 8.54 6.14
N THR A 416 6.27 9.37 7.17
CA THR A 416 7.49 10.06 7.60
C THR A 416 7.78 9.70 9.04
N THR A 417 8.99 9.21 9.33
CA THR A 417 9.48 9.04 10.70
C THR A 417 10.36 10.22 11.04
N ASN A 418 9.89 11.06 11.97
CA ASN A 418 10.68 12.16 12.49
C ASN A 418 11.23 11.73 13.85
N ASP A 419 12.55 11.69 13.99
CA ASP A 419 13.17 11.53 15.30
C ASP A 419 12.87 12.80 16.12
N ALA A 420 11.97 12.66 17.09
CA ALA A 420 11.45 13.76 17.90
C ALA A 420 12.47 14.22 18.96
N ASN A 421 13.48 13.40 19.28
CA ASN A 421 14.54 13.72 20.25
C ASN A 421 15.95 13.22 19.87
N VAL A 422 16.39 13.49 18.64
CA VAL A 422 17.82 13.39 18.30
C VAL A 422 18.56 14.61 18.88
N PRO A 423 19.61 14.42 19.71
CA PRO A 423 20.25 15.55 20.39
C PRO A 423 20.96 16.49 19.42
N ASN A 424 20.53 17.75 19.36
CA ASN A 424 21.28 18.83 18.70
C ASN A 424 22.64 19.02 19.37
N LYS A 425 23.71 19.03 18.59
CA LYS A 425 25.08 19.27 19.02
C LYS A 425 25.49 20.69 18.70
N THR A 426 26.38 21.23 19.54
CA THR A 426 27.14 22.43 19.21
C THR A 426 28.62 22.09 19.28
N LEU A 427 29.26 22.04 18.11
CA LEU A 427 30.65 21.61 17.95
C LEU A 427 31.53 22.81 17.61
N TYR A 428 32.68 22.89 18.27
CA TYR A 428 33.68 23.93 18.05
C TYR A 428 35.03 23.30 17.73
N GLY A 429 35.56 23.60 16.55
CA GLY A 429 36.93 23.35 16.17
C GLY A 429 37.92 24.28 16.87
N SER A 430 39.16 24.13 16.48
CA SER A 430 40.34 24.72 17.06
C SER A 430 40.96 25.75 16.10
N SER A 431 42.26 26.02 16.21
CA SER A 431 42.99 26.83 15.23
C SER A 431 43.80 25.97 14.24
N CYS A 432 43.57 24.66 14.28
CA CYS A 432 44.25 23.64 13.49
C CYS A 432 43.22 22.97 12.57
N LYS A 433 43.70 22.14 11.64
CA LYS A 433 42.82 21.27 10.86
C LYS A 433 42.02 20.31 11.75
N ASP A 434 40.70 20.39 11.66
CA ASP A 434 39.75 19.59 12.41
C ASP A 434 38.87 18.71 11.51
N THR A 435 38.25 17.70 12.11
CA THR A 435 37.16 16.93 11.49
C THR A 435 36.03 16.86 12.48
N LEU A 436 34.95 17.56 12.19
CA LEU A 436 33.78 17.67 13.06
C LEU A 436 32.60 16.99 12.37
N THR A 437 31.95 16.10 13.10
CA THR A 437 30.79 15.37 12.63
C THR A 437 29.66 15.57 13.63
N GLY A 438 28.54 16.05 13.11
CA GLY A 438 27.29 16.20 13.81
C GLY A 438 26.65 14.85 14.16
N GLY A 439 25.36 14.75 13.94
CA GLY A 439 24.51 13.63 14.29
C GLY A 439 23.24 13.73 13.46
N THR A 440 22.18 13.08 13.93
CA THR A 440 20.90 13.06 13.22
C THR A 440 19.97 14.22 13.63
N GLY A 441 20.44 15.14 14.47
CA GLY A 441 19.69 16.31 14.96
C GLY A 441 20.13 17.62 14.29
N ASN A 442 19.48 18.73 14.63
CA ASN A 442 19.78 20.06 14.07
C ASN A 442 21.03 20.66 14.73
N ASP A 443 22.19 20.40 14.17
CA ASP A 443 23.48 20.70 14.78
C ASP A 443 24.02 22.09 14.39
N GLN A 444 24.92 22.60 15.24
CA GLN A 444 25.71 23.80 14.96
C GLN A 444 27.19 23.44 14.97
N ILE A 445 27.86 23.59 13.84
CA ILE A 445 29.27 23.19 13.67
C ILE A 445 30.08 24.42 13.29
N PHE A 446 31.13 24.71 14.08
CA PHE A 446 32.01 25.87 13.87
C PHE A 446 33.48 25.43 13.75
N GLY A 447 34.08 25.45 12.55
CA GLY A 447 35.47 25.02 12.29
C GLY A 447 36.54 25.95 12.90
N LYS A 448 36.35 27.27 12.73
CA LYS A 448 37.25 28.38 13.11
C LYS A 448 38.44 28.56 12.17
N ASN A 449 39.68 28.23 12.55
CA ASN A 449 40.83 28.37 11.65
C ASN A 449 41.39 26.98 11.39
N GLY A 450 41.77 26.66 10.16
CA GLY A 450 42.23 25.33 9.82
C GLY A 450 41.77 24.99 8.41
N ASN A 451 42.19 23.83 7.90
CA ASN A 451 41.61 23.29 6.67
C ASN A 451 40.73 22.11 7.09
N ASP A 452 39.49 22.40 7.45
CA ASP A 452 38.60 21.56 8.22
C ASP A 452 37.73 20.66 7.34
N LYS A 453 37.18 19.62 7.95
CA LYS A 453 36.12 18.79 7.36
C LYS A 453 34.92 18.76 8.27
N LEU A 454 33.80 19.29 7.81
CA LEU A 454 32.60 19.51 8.63
C LEU A 454 31.42 18.76 8.01
N PHE A 455 30.80 17.87 8.78
CA PHE A 455 29.71 17.01 8.35
C PHE A 455 28.53 17.18 9.31
N GLY A 456 27.37 17.64 8.81
CA GLY A 456 26.14 17.76 9.60
C GLY A 456 25.45 16.42 9.84
N LEU A 457 25.30 15.64 8.76
CA LEU A 457 24.68 14.31 8.64
C LEU A 457 23.17 14.33 8.39
N ALA A 458 22.31 14.34 9.39
CA ALA A 458 20.87 14.42 9.14
C ALA A 458 20.27 15.45 10.09
N GLY A 459 19.20 16.12 9.66
CA GLY A 459 18.66 17.28 10.37
C GLY A 459 18.95 18.57 9.62
N ASN A 460 18.46 19.70 10.14
CA ASN A 460 18.68 21.03 9.59
C ASN A 460 19.87 21.68 10.31
N ASP A 461 21.04 21.51 9.74
CA ASP A 461 22.31 21.88 10.32
C ASP A 461 22.73 23.32 9.99
N LYS A 462 23.56 23.89 10.86
CA LYS A 462 24.25 25.15 10.63
C LYS A 462 25.76 24.93 10.70
N ILE A 463 26.43 25.01 9.57
CA ILE A 463 27.87 24.78 9.45
C ILE A 463 28.58 26.08 9.05
N VAL A 464 29.56 26.50 9.86
CA VAL A 464 30.42 27.66 9.61
C VAL A 464 31.87 27.23 9.70
N ALA A 465 32.58 27.18 8.57
CA ALA A 465 33.93 26.64 8.54
C ALA A 465 34.98 27.63 9.04
N GLY A 466 35.07 28.82 8.45
CA GLY A 466 35.88 29.91 8.99
C GLY A 466 37.06 30.26 8.11
N ASN A 467 38.30 30.23 8.61
CA ASN A 467 39.49 30.57 7.82
C ASN A 467 40.26 29.30 7.43
N GLY A 468 40.56 29.17 6.15
CA GLY A 468 41.37 28.12 5.55
C GLY A 468 40.61 27.48 4.39
N ASN A 469 41.10 26.35 3.88
CA ASN A 469 40.45 25.66 2.78
C ASN A 469 39.67 24.48 3.35
N ASP A 470 38.35 24.65 3.48
CA ASP A 470 37.48 23.76 4.23
C ASP A 470 36.64 22.85 3.32
N ILE A 471 36.15 21.74 3.87
CA ILE A 471 35.16 20.87 3.22
C ILE A 471 33.90 20.83 4.08
N LEU A 472 32.77 21.21 3.51
CA LEU A 472 31.48 21.27 4.20
C LEU A 472 30.49 20.32 3.54
N ASN A 473 29.85 19.46 4.31
CA ASN A 473 28.74 18.62 3.88
C ASN A 473 27.60 18.79 4.89
N GLY A 474 26.47 19.35 4.44
CA GLY A 474 25.28 19.51 5.26
C GLY A 474 24.74 18.15 5.67
N GLY A 475 24.27 17.38 4.70
CA GLY A 475 23.77 16.04 4.97
C GLY A 475 22.40 15.87 4.35
N ALA A 476 21.45 15.31 5.10
CA ALA A 476 20.05 15.22 4.72
C ALA A 476 19.23 16.20 5.57
N GLY A 477 18.52 17.13 4.94
CA GLY A 477 17.78 18.18 5.64
C GLY A 477 17.88 19.51 4.92
N SER A 478 17.54 20.60 5.59
CA SER A 478 17.73 21.96 5.07
C SER A 478 18.87 22.64 5.80
N ASP A 479 20.07 22.55 5.25
CA ASP A 479 21.28 23.00 5.93
C ASP A 479 21.65 24.44 5.56
N THR A 480 22.33 25.12 6.46
CA THR A 480 22.93 26.43 6.21
C THR A 480 24.45 26.33 6.28
N LEU A 481 25.11 26.50 5.14
CA LEU A 481 26.55 26.35 4.96
C LEU A 481 27.22 27.71 4.73
N THR A 482 28.29 27.98 5.48
CA THR A 482 29.14 29.16 5.37
C THR A 482 30.61 28.71 5.31
N GLY A 483 31.28 28.91 4.18
CA GLY A 483 32.69 28.52 3.98
C GLY A 483 33.64 29.46 4.73
N GLY A 484 33.47 30.77 4.54
CA GLY A 484 34.30 31.78 5.16
C GLY A 484 35.44 32.24 4.24
N CYS A 485 36.68 32.22 4.72
CA CYS A 485 37.86 32.72 4.01
C CYS A 485 38.75 31.57 3.56
N GLY A 486 38.93 31.42 2.25
CA GLY A 486 39.87 30.48 1.65
C GLY A 486 39.20 29.87 0.43
N ASN A 487 39.71 28.74 -0.02
CA ASN A 487 39.13 27.98 -1.12
C ASN A 487 38.36 26.80 -0.54
N ASP A 488 37.05 26.93 -0.40
CA ASP A 488 36.20 25.97 0.30
C ASP A 488 35.49 25.01 -0.67
N GLU A 489 35.18 23.80 -0.22
CA GLU A 489 34.50 22.76 -0.98
C GLU A 489 33.16 22.38 -0.32
N PHE A 490 32.05 22.72 -0.95
CA PHE A 490 30.69 22.37 -0.50
C PHE A 490 30.27 21.07 -1.18
N VAL A 491 30.17 19.98 -0.42
CA VAL A 491 29.82 18.65 -0.91
C VAL A 491 28.32 18.44 -0.84
N ILE A 492 27.70 18.20 -2.00
CA ILE A 492 26.27 17.94 -2.15
C ILE A 492 26.11 16.53 -2.73
N ASN A 493 25.86 15.54 -1.86
CA ASN A 493 25.82 14.12 -2.25
C ASN A 493 24.55 13.39 -1.82
N ASN A 494 23.59 14.07 -1.20
CA ASN A 494 22.32 13.48 -0.75
C ASN A 494 21.14 13.97 -1.57
N LEU A 495 20.19 13.06 -1.80
CA LEU A 495 19.09 13.16 -2.76
C LEU A 495 17.74 13.47 -2.10
N SER A 496 17.74 13.92 -0.84
CA SER A 496 16.54 14.18 -0.02
C SER A 496 15.95 15.58 -0.19
N ASP A 497 16.58 16.43 -1.00
CA ASP A 497 16.37 17.87 -0.98
C ASP A 497 15.47 18.31 -2.12
N SER A 498 14.16 18.33 -1.83
CA SER A 498 13.12 18.75 -2.76
C SER A 498 12.93 20.27 -2.75
N LEU A 499 12.77 20.85 -3.96
CA LEU A 499 12.39 22.26 -4.17
C LEU A 499 11.16 22.72 -3.37
N LEU A 500 10.31 21.77 -2.93
CA LEU A 500 9.05 22.04 -2.24
C LEU A 500 9.14 21.96 -0.71
N SER A 501 10.19 21.35 -0.14
CA SER A 501 10.22 21.08 1.31
C SER A 501 11.57 21.18 1.99
N SER A 502 12.69 21.01 1.28
CA SER A 502 14.02 20.99 1.90
C SER A 502 15.11 21.35 0.88
N PHE A 503 15.85 22.44 1.11
CA PHE A 503 17.04 22.77 0.32
C PHE A 503 18.15 23.33 1.19
N ASP A 504 19.38 22.96 0.82
CA ASP A 504 20.58 23.56 1.38
C ASP A 504 20.79 24.99 0.92
N LYS A 505 21.35 25.79 1.84
CA LYS A 505 21.64 27.20 1.65
C LYS A 505 23.11 27.49 1.84
N ILE A 506 23.78 27.92 0.77
CA ILE A 506 25.12 28.48 0.83
C ILE A 506 25.02 30.00 0.98
N THR A 507 25.76 30.54 1.95
CA THR A 507 25.60 31.93 2.40
C THR A 507 26.69 32.90 1.95
N ASP A 508 27.82 32.39 1.46
CA ASP A 508 28.99 33.21 1.12
C ASP A 508 29.86 32.70 -0.03
N LEU A 509 29.30 31.89 -0.95
CA LEU A 509 30.02 31.32 -2.09
C LEU A 509 30.84 32.35 -2.87
N LYS A 510 32.16 32.13 -2.98
CA LYS A 510 33.09 32.95 -3.76
C LYS A 510 33.52 32.25 -5.05
N ILE A 511 33.09 32.85 -6.15
CA ILE A 511 33.41 32.38 -7.49
C ILE A 511 34.92 32.43 -7.76
N GLY A 512 35.49 31.31 -8.18
CA GLY A 512 36.90 31.17 -8.53
C GLY A 512 37.84 30.88 -7.34
N GLU A 513 37.32 30.88 -6.12
CA GLU A 513 37.99 30.42 -4.90
C GLU A 513 37.34 29.12 -4.39
N ASP A 514 36.01 29.12 -4.25
CA ASP A 514 35.24 28.00 -3.73
C ASP A 514 34.78 27.03 -4.82
N LYS A 515 34.54 25.78 -4.42
CA LYS A 515 34.07 24.65 -5.21
C LYS A 515 32.77 24.09 -4.61
N ILE A 516 31.89 23.59 -5.47
CA ILE A 516 30.80 22.70 -5.09
C ILE A 516 31.12 21.30 -5.67
N ASP A 517 31.19 20.27 -4.83
CA ASP A 517 31.57 18.88 -5.18
C ASP A 517 30.39 17.91 -5.01
N GLY A 518 30.37 16.84 -5.81
CA GLY A 518 29.15 16.04 -6.11
C GLY A 518 28.79 16.04 -7.60
N LEU A 519 29.66 16.64 -8.41
CA LEU A 519 29.49 16.91 -9.83
C LEU A 519 30.27 15.89 -10.67
N ASN A 520 29.60 15.08 -11.50
CA ASN A 520 30.27 14.45 -12.64
C ASN A 520 30.21 15.41 -13.84
N ALA A 521 31.17 16.35 -13.89
CA ALA A 521 31.54 17.25 -14.99
C ALA A 521 30.47 18.19 -15.59
N VAL A 522 30.68 19.51 -15.47
CA VAL A 522 30.00 20.54 -16.27
C VAL A 522 31.05 21.53 -16.80
N SER A 523 31.09 21.73 -18.13
CA SER A 523 31.92 22.79 -18.73
C SER A 523 31.17 24.12 -18.75
N ALA A 524 31.92 25.23 -18.67
CA ALA A 524 31.46 26.63 -18.61
C ALA A 524 30.45 27.08 -19.69
N THR A 525 30.14 26.24 -20.67
CA THR A 525 29.19 26.49 -21.76
C THR A 525 27.73 26.19 -21.42
N ASN A 526 27.43 25.60 -20.25
CA ASN A 526 26.07 25.14 -19.91
C ASN A 526 25.31 26.03 -18.91
N LEU A 527 25.83 27.21 -18.52
CA LEU A 527 25.09 28.14 -17.67
C LEU A 527 24.10 29.00 -18.49
N LEU A 528 22.86 28.53 -18.62
CA LEU A 528 21.74 29.31 -19.15
C LEU A 528 21.09 30.13 -18.02
N GLN A 529 21.33 31.44 -18.00
CA GLN A 529 20.65 32.37 -17.09
C GLN A 529 19.20 32.59 -17.58
N LEU A 530 18.24 31.93 -16.95
CA LEU A 530 16.82 32.20 -17.20
C LEU A 530 16.42 33.52 -16.53
N GLY A 531 15.75 34.38 -17.29
CA GLY A 531 15.47 35.78 -16.92
C GLY A 531 14.72 35.98 -15.60
N SER A 532 14.76 37.21 -15.08
CA SER A 532 14.23 37.58 -13.77
C SER A 532 12.71 37.36 -13.64
N VAL A 533 12.29 36.58 -12.65
CA VAL A 533 10.87 36.37 -12.31
C VAL A 533 10.40 37.49 -11.39
N ALA A 534 9.28 38.15 -11.69
CA ALA A 534 8.87 39.40 -11.01
C ALA A 534 8.28 39.23 -9.59
N SER A 535 7.89 38.01 -9.18
CA SER A 535 7.43 37.68 -7.83
C SER A 535 7.40 36.16 -7.64
N LEU A 536 7.71 35.67 -6.44
CA LEU A 536 7.83 34.24 -6.15
C LEU A 536 6.44 33.62 -5.94
N ASN A 537 5.90 32.93 -6.95
CA ASN A 537 4.77 32.01 -6.80
C ASN A 537 5.26 30.58 -7.11
N LEU A 538 4.92 29.61 -6.25
CA LEU A 538 5.36 28.22 -6.38
C LEU A 538 4.91 27.60 -7.72
N SER A 539 3.75 28.01 -8.23
CA SER A 539 3.24 27.62 -9.55
C SER A 539 4.10 28.13 -10.69
N ASP A 540 4.66 29.33 -10.57
CA ASP A 540 5.50 29.94 -11.62
C ASP A 540 6.86 29.24 -11.67
N VAL A 541 7.37 28.79 -10.51
CA VAL A 541 8.60 27.98 -10.41
C VAL A 541 8.38 26.59 -11.00
N GLN A 542 7.28 25.92 -10.65
CA GLN A 542 6.91 24.63 -11.25
C GLN A 542 6.64 24.74 -12.76
N GLN A 543 6.04 25.85 -13.20
CA GLN A 543 5.80 26.12 -14.62
C GLN A 543 7.12 26.35 -15.38
N ILE A 544 8.10 27.07 -14.82
CA ILE A 544 9.42 27.25 -15.45
C ILE A 544 10.16 25.90 -15.57
N LEU A 545 10.09 25.05 -14.56
CA LEU A 545 10.73 23.73 -14.56
C LEU A 545 10.06 22.73 -15.52
N SER A 546 8.76 22.88 -15.80
CA SER A 546 7.98 21.98 -16.66
C SER A 546 7.79 22.46 -18.11
N THR A 547 7.78 23.77 -18.38
CA THR A 547 7.42 24.32 -19.70
C THR A 547 8.62 24.60 -20.61
N THR A 548 9.79 24.90 -20.05
CA THR A 548 11.04 24.74 -20.81
C THR A 548 11.50 23.30 -20.60
N ALA A 549 11.60 22.52 -21.68
CA ALA A 549 12.35 21.27 -21.63
C ALA A 549 13.75 21.59 -21.11
N PHE A 550 13.98 21.37 -19.82
CA PHE A 550 15.24 21.68 -19.15
C PHE A 550 16.22 20.57 -19.52
N VAL A 551 16.65 20.54 -20.78
CA VAL A 551 17.70 19.63 -21.26
C VAL A 551 19.05 20.27 -20.94
N ALA A 552 19.30 20.53 -19.66
CA ALA A 552 20.64 20.84 -19.19
C ALA A 552 21.35 19.50 -18.95
N LYS A 553 22.37 19.21 -19.77
CA LYS A 553 23.37 18.20 -19.40
C LYS A 553 24.24 18.81 -18.29
N GLY A 554 23.75 18.78 -17.04
CA GLY A 554 24.44 19.30 -15.87
C GLY A 554 23.71 20.40 -15.09
N ALA A 555 24.45 21.11 -14.24
CA ALA A 555 23.97 22.16 -13.35
C ALA A 555 23.39 23.37 -14.12
N ALA A 556 22.28 23.92 -13.62
CA ALA A 556 21.65 25.12 -14.18
C ALA A 556 21.34 26.16 -13.11
N THR A 557 21.44 27.44 -13.47
CA THR A 557 21.15 28.57 -12.59
C THR A 557 19.84 29.24 -12.98
N PHE A 558 19.02 29.57 -12.00
CA PHE A 558 17.87 30.43 -12.19
C PHE A 558 17.76 31.43 -11.05
N THR A 559 17.26 32.63 -11.35
CA THR A 559 17.11 33.70 -10.37
C THR A 559 15.65 34.10 -10.25
N LEU A 560 15.11 34.00 -9.04
CA LEU A 560 13.75 34.40 -8.73
C LEU A 560 13.77 35.79 -8.08
N GLY A 561 13.00 36.74 -8.62
CA GLY A 561 12.93 38.14 -8.15
C GLY A 561 13.67 39.16 -9.03
N THR A 562 13.43 40.45 -8.79
CA THR A 562 14.17 41.58 -9.39
C THR A 562 14.88 42.42 -8.33
N GLY A 563 16.11 42.87 -8.60
CA GLY A 563 16.87 43.78 -7.72
C GLY A 563 17.65 43.07 -6.59
N ASN A 564 18.01 43.79 -5.52
CA ASN A 564 18.83 43.30 -4.40
C ASN A 564 18.20 42.16 -3.56
N ASN A 565 16.95 41.78 -3.86
CA ASN A 565 16.21 40.71 -3.18
C ASN A 565 16.06 39.46 -4.05
N GLY A 566 16.78 39.37 -5.17
CA GLY A 566 16.81 38.16 -6.00
C GLY A 566 17.42 37.00 -5.24
N ARG A 567 16.79 35.82 -5.31
CA ARG A 567 17.35 34.56 -4.81
C ARG A 567 17.86 33.77 -6.01
N THR A 568 19.11 33.32 -5.94
CA THR A 568 19.69 32.48 -6.97
C THR A 568 19.65 31.04 -6.51
N PHE A 569 19.18 30.17 -7.39
CA PHE A 569 19.19 28.73 -7.17
C PHE A 569 20.05 28.04 -8.21
N VAL A 570 20.68 26.96 -7.78
CA VAL A 570 21.30 25.97 -8.65
C VAL A 570 20.43 24.72 -8.58
N ALA A 571 19.91 24.29 -9.72
CA ALA A 571 19.28 22.98 -9.86
C ALA A 571 20.27 22.01 -10.49
N LEU A 572 20.39 20.82 -9.88
CA LEU A 572 21.16 19.69 -10.35
C LEU A 572 20.17 18.59 -10.78
N ASN A 573 20.41 18.03 -11.96
CA ASN A 573 19.48 17.10 -12.61
C ASN A 573 20.24 15.87 -13.13
N ASP A 574 19.65 14.68 -13.01
CA ASP A 574 20.15 13.47 -13.65
C ASP A 574 20.25 13.63 -15.18
N SER A 575 21.49 13.54 -15.66
CA SER A 575 21.83 13.63 -17.09
C SER A 575 21.14 12.59 -18.00
N SER A 576 20.58 11.52 -17.41
CA SER A 576 19.98 10.39 -18.11
C SER A 576 18.47 10.49 -18.20
N ASN A 577 17.84 11.05 -17.16
CA ASN A 577 16.39 11.00 -16.97
C ASN A 577 15.74 12.39 -17.05
N GLY A 578 16.46 13.50 -16.85
CA GLY A 578 15.79 14.80 -16.66
C GLY A 578 15.22 14.91 -15.25
N PHE A 579 14.48 15.99 -14.95
CA PHE A 579 14.19 16.36 -13.55
C PHE A 579 13.17 15.37 -12.96
N PHE A 580 13.65 14.30 -12.33
CA PHE A 580 12.87 13.31 -11.61
C PHE A 580 13.15 13.49 -10.12
N ALA A 581 12.08 13.70 -9.35
CA ALA A 581 12.10 14.08 -7.93
C ALA A 581 12.86 13.15 -6.96
N LEU A 582 13.46 12.05 -7.45
CA LEU A 582 14.21 11.07 -6.67
C LEU A 582 15.75 11.19 -6.87
N THR A 583 16.23 12.00 -7.82
CA THR A 583 17.67 12.09 -8.18
C THR A 583 18.23 13.51 -8.24
N ASP A 584 17.42 14.52 -7.93
CA ASP A 584 17.73 15.91 -8.18
C ASP A 584 17.95 16.69 -6.89
N ALA A 585 18.78 17.73 -6.93
CA ALA A 585 19.04 18.61 -5.79
C ALA A 585 18.88 20.08 -6.19
N VAL A 586 18.31 20.88 -5.29
CA VAL A 586 18.23 22.34 -5.45
C VAL A 586 18.97 23.00 -4.29
N VAL A 587 19.89 23.91 -4.61
CA VAL A 587 20.64 24.68 -3.61
C VAL A 587 20.36 26.17 -3.79
N GLU A 588 20.06 26.86 -2.69
CA GLU A 588 20.01 28.33 -2.69
C GLU A 588 21.41 28.90 -2.48
N ILE A 589 21.81 29.82 -3.36
CA ILE A 589 22.99 30.67 -3.16
C ILE A 589 22.50 32.07 -2.76
N SER A 590 22.82 32.46 -1.53
CA SER A 590 22.47 33.77 -0.96
C SER A 590 23.72 34.56 -0.58
N GLY A 591 23.65 35.89 -0.58
CA GLY A 591 24.80 36.78 -0.25
C GLY A 591 25.60 37.28 -1.45
N TYR A 592 25.23 36.86 -2.67
CA TYR A 592 25.89 37.20 -3.92
C TYR A 592 25.58 38.63 -4.42
N LYS A 593 26.56 39.32 -5.04
CA LYS A 593 26.40 40.67 -5.64
C LYS A 593 26.91 40.81 -7.08
N GLY A 594 27.30 39.72 -7.76
CA GLY A 594 27.92 39.74 -9.11
C GLY A 594 27.03 39.16 -10.23
N ASP A 595 27.63 38.74 -11.36
CA ASP A 595 27.03 37.88 -12.40
C ASP A 595 27.71 36.49 -12.43
N LEU A 596 26.93 35.39 -12.34
CA LEU A 596 27.42 34.02 -11.99
C LEU A 596 28.14 33.30 -13.14
N THR A 597 28.50 34.02 -14.20
CA THR A 597 29.05 33.48 -15.45
C THR A 597 30.43 32.85 -15.32
N ASP A 598 31.12 33.03 -14.18
CA ASP A 598 32.48 32.55 -13.94
C ASP A 598 32.59 31.42 -12.88
N LEU A 599 31.48 30.78 -12.49
CA LEU A 599 31.53 29.63 -11.57
C LEU A 599 32.33 28.47 -12.19
N ALA A 600 33.55 28.26 -11.71
CA ALA A 600 34.36 27.11 -12.05
C ALA A 600 33.91 25.91 -11.22
N ILE A 601 32.98 25.13 -11.78
CA ILE A 601 32.63 23.80 -11.26
C ILE A 601 33.61 22.81 -11.89
N VAL A 602 34.33 22.03 -11.07
CA VAL A 602 35.26 20.98 -11.53
C VAL A 602 34.63 19.63 -11.35
#